data_AF-A0A1H5LEU7-F1
#
_entry.id   AF-A0A1H5LEU7-F1
#
_cell.length_a   1.000
_cell.length_b   1.000
_cell.length_c   1.000
_cell.angle_alpha   90.00
_cell.angle_beta   90.00
_cell.angle_gamma   90.00
#
_symmetry.space_group_name_H-M   'P 1'
#
loop_
_entity.id
_entity.type
_entity.pdbx_description
1 polymer ?
#
loop_
_entity_poly.entity_id
_entity_poly.type
_entity_poly.pdbx_seq_one_letter_code
_entity_poly.pdbx_strand_id
1 'polypeptide(L)'
;MDDTVIGTIIRFTAASGPTIDVTLDEDNPAVRDLLTMLPLTLTFEDFNGVEKIAYPPREIQTAGAPPSSAGPGDLAIYVPWGDIAFFYEGTRGAPSADIVHLGVFAATLDQLEALEDGEVTVAVVE
;
A
#
# COMPACT_ATOMS: atom_id res chain seq x y z
N MET A 1 -5.20 -19.49 -18.15
CA MET A 1 -4.71 -18.10 -18.10
C MET A 1 -4.92 -17.74 -16.66
N ASP A 2 -3.86 -17.84 -15.87
CA ASP A 2 -3.95 -17.56 -14.44
C ASP A 2 -3.91 -16.04 -14.32
N ASP A 3 -5.08 -15.40 -14.44
CA ASP A 3 -5.29 -13.96 -14.19
C ASP A 3 -5.22 -13.68 -12.67
N THR A 4 -4.28 -14.33 -11.98
CA THR A 4 -4.09 -14.16 -10.54
C THR A 4 -3.21 -12.95 -10.31
N VAL A 5 -3.70 -12.01 -9.51
CA VAL A 5 -2.92 -10.84 -9.08
C VAL A 5 -1.94 -11.18 -7.95
N ILE A 6 -2.17 -12.31 -7.27
CA ILE A 6 -1.32 -12.79 -6.17
C ILE A 6 0.09 -13.08 -6.69
N GLY A 7 1.09 -12.56 -6.00
CA GLY A 7 2.51 -12.63 -6.36
C GLY A 7 2.99 -11.48 -7.24
N THR A 8 2.09 -10.60 -7.70
CA THR A 8 2.49 -9.36 -8.37
C THR A 8 3.29 -8.49 -7.41
N ILE A 9 4.43 -7.97 -7.87
CA ILE A 9 5.23 -7.02 -7.10
C ILE A 9 4.93 -5.62 -7.62
N ILE A 10 4.51 -4.75 -6.72
CA ILE A 10 4.45 -3.30 -6.97
C ILE A 10 5.62 -2.63 -6.26
N ARG A 11 6.35 -1.79 -6.99
CA ARG A 11 7.53 -1.07 -6.50
C ARG A 11 7.19 0.39 -6.30
N PHE A 12 7.45 0.88 -5.10
CA PHE A 12 7.42 2.28 -4.71
C PHE A 12 8.85 2.81 -4.81
N THR A 13 9.09 3.80 -5.65
CA THR A 13 10.41 4.41 -5.88
C THR A 13 10.39 5.83 -5.35
N ALA A 14 11.13 6.08 -4.26
CA ALA A 14 11.30 7.40 -3.69
C ALA A 14 12.08 8.32 -4.63
N ALA A 15 11.81 9.63 -4.57
CA ALA A 15 12.53 10.65 -5.33
C ALA A 15 14.05 10.64 -5.03
N SER A 16 14.44 10.25 -3.81
CA SER A 16 15.83 10.12 -3.38
C SER A 16 16.52 8.83 -3.89
N GLY A 17 15.76 7.89 -4.48
CA GLY A 17 16.27 6.66 -5.09
C GLY A 17 15.97 5.34 -4.35
N PRO A 18 15.82 5.27 -3.01
CA PRO A 18 15.38 4.05 -2.34
C PRO A 18 14.07 3.51 -2.88
N THR A 19 13.93 2.18 -2.85
CA THR A 19 12.73 1.49 -3.32
C THR A 19 12.17 0.59 -2.23
N ILE A 20 10.85 0.45 -2.19
CA ILE A 20 10.15 -0.54 -1.39
C ILE A 20 9.30 -1.39 -2.34
N ASP A 21 9.48 -2.70 -2.26
CA ASP A 21 8.67 -3.67 -3.00
C ASP A 21 7.58 -4.21 -2.08
N VAL A 22 6.35 -4.18 -2.58
CA VAL A 22 5.18 -4.79 -1.94
C VAL A 22 4.75 -5.98 -2.79
N THR A 23 4.63 -7.15 -2.16
CA THR A 23 4.06 -8.34 -2.80
C THR A 23 2.58 -8.40 -2.50
N LEU A 24 1.75 -8.37 -3.55
CA LEU A 24 0.31 -8.54 -3.41
C LEU A 24 0.02 -10.01 -3.08
N ASP A 25 -0.51 -10.29 -1.91
CA ASP A 25 -0.72 -11.64 -1.37
C ASP A 25 -2.19 -12.07 -1.34
N GLU A 26 -3.10 -11.17 -1.71
CA GLU A 26 -4.53 -11.42 -1.82
C GLU A 26 -5.09 -10.96 -3.18
N ASP A 27 -6.16 -11.62 -3.62
CA ASP A 27 -6.94 -11.20 -4.78
C ASP A 27 -8.29 -10.63 -4.32
N ASN A 28 -8.38 -9.30 -4.27
CA ASN A 28 -9.59 -8.58 -3.87
C ASN A 28 -9.87 -7.36 -4.79
N PRO A 29 -11.09 -6.78 -4.74
CA PRO A 29 -11.45 -5.65 -5.60
C PRO A 29 -10.50 -4.45 -5.51
N ALA A 30 -9.98 -4.15 -4.32
CA ALA A 30 -9.08 -3.01 -4.10
C ALA A 30 -7.71 -3.24 -4.76
N VAL A 31 -7.15 -4.45 -4.63
CA VAL A 31 -5.91 -4.85 -5.30
C VAL A 31 -6.04 -4.71 -6.81
N ARG A 32 -7.12 -5.24 -7.39
CA ARG A 32 -7.36 -5.16 -8.84
C ARG A 32 -7.53 -3.72 -9.31
N ASP A 33 -8.26 -2.91 -8.54
CA ASP A 33 -8.51 -1.51 -8.89
C ASP A 33 -7.25 -0.65 -8.79
N LEU A 34 -6.40 -0.86 -7.77
CA LEU A 34 -5.08 -0.25 -7.65
C LEU A 34 -4.21 -0.55 -8.88
N LEU A 35 -4.14 -1.82 -9.31
CA LEU A 35 -3.36 -2.22 -10.47
C LEU A 35 -3.78 -1.50 -11.76
N THR A 36 -5.07 -1.15 -11.91
CA THR A 36 -5.56 -0.43 -13.09
C THR A 36 -5.08 1.02 -13.18
N MET A 37 -4.58 1.58 -12.07
CA MET A 37 -4.07 2.95 -12.00
C MET A 37 -2.57 3.03 -12.22
N LEU A 38 -1.85 1.89 -12.19
CA LEU A 38 -0.39 1.89 -12.31
C LEU A 38 0.07 2.09 -13.77
N PRO A 39 1.18 2.83 -13.99
CA PRO A 39 1.97 3.53 -12.98
C PRO A 39 1.31 4.83 -12.51
N LEU A 40 1.52 5.20 -11.25
CA LEU A 40 1.04 6.46 -10.66
C LEU A 40 2.06 7.09 -9.72
N THR A 41 1.86 8.37 -9.41
CA THR A 41 2.71 9.14 -8.51
C THR A 41 1.95 9.50 -7.25
N LEU A 42 2.57 9.33 -6.08
CA LEU A 42 2.02 9.62 -4.77
C LEU A 42 2.96 10.54 -3.98
N THR A 43 2.40 11.29 -3.04
CA THR A 43 3.16 12.01 -2.01
C THR A 43 2.82 11.38 -0.68
N PHE A 44 3.83 10.90 0.05
CA PHE A 44 3.66 10.28 1.36
C PHE A 44 3.95 11.27 2.49
N GLU A 45 3.28 11.06 3.62
CA GLU A 45 3.58 11.71 4.90
C GLU A 45 3.56 10.69 6.04
N ASP A 46 4.32 10.96 7.10
CA ASP A 46 4.20 10.23 8.35
C ASP A 46 2.89 10.54 9.09
N PHE A 47 2.22 9.49 9.53
CA PHE A 47 1.05 9.60 10.38
C PHE A 47 1.29 8.93 11.74
N ASN A 48 1.34 9.78 12.77
CA ASN A 48 1.48 9.41 14.19
C ASN A 48 2.70 8.53 14.54
N GLY A 49 3.72 8.47 13.68
CA GLY A 49 4.87 7.59 13.89
C GLY A 49 4.53 6.10 13.77
N VAL A 50 3.44 5.75 13.08
CA VAL A 50 2.95 4.37 12.94
C VAL A 50 2.90 3.92 11.49
N GLU A 51 2.50 4.83 10.60
CA GLU A 51 2.26 4.53 9.20
C GLU A 51 2.69 5.68 8.29
N LYS A 52 3.13 5.35 7.06
CA LYS A 52 3.28 6.35 5.98
C LYS A 52 2.03 6.29 5.12
N ILE A 53 1.32 7.40 4.97
CA ILE A 53 0.06 7.47 4.21
C ILE A 53 0.19 8.28 2.93
N ALA A 54 -0.58 7.92 1.90
CA ALA A 54 -0.72 8.72 0.70
C ALA A 54 -2.13 8.56 0.10
N TYR A 55 -2.60 9.62 -0.56
CA TYR A 55 -3.90 9.63 -1.23
C TYR A 55 -3.76 9.34 -2.73
N PRO A 56 -4.39 8.27 -3.26
CA PRO A 56 -4.42 8.01 -4.69
C PRO A 56 -5.20 9.11 -5.46
N PRO A 57 -4.99 9.25 -6.79
CA PRO A 57 -5.61 10.30 -7.61
C PRO A 57 -7.14 10.19 -7.70
N ARG A 58 -7.69 9.04 -7.32
CA ARG A 58 -9.11 8.77 -7.10
C ARG A 58 -9.24 7.72 -6.00
N GLU A 59 -10.41 7.65 -5.38
CA GLU A 59 -10.75 6.59 -4.43
C GLU A 59 -10.61 5.20 -5.08
N ILE A 60 -10.04 4.26 -4.31
CA ILE A 60 -9.91 2.85 -4.69
C ILE A 60 -11.20 2.13 -4.36
N GLN A 61 -11.70 1.32 -5.29
CA GLN A 61 -12.89 0.51 -5.09
C GLN A 61 -12.63 -0.59 -4.06
N THR A 62 -13.28 -0.50 -2.89
CA THR A 62 -13.14 -1.46 -1.79
C THR A 62 -14.38 -2.33 -1.57
N ALA A 63 -15.51 -2.03 -2.24
CA ALA A 63 -16.74 -2.78 -2.06
C ALA A 63 -16.57 -4.26 -2.45
N GLY A 64 -16.90 -5.14 -1.52
CA GLY A 64 -16.75 -6.59 -1.69
C GLY A 64 -15.40 -7.13 -1.23
N ALA A 65 -14.45 -6.29 -0.80
CA ALA A 65 -13.28 -6.76 -0.07
C ALA A 65 -13.67 -7.29 1.32
N PRO A 66 -13.04 -8.36 1.81
CA PRO A 66 -13.31 -8.89 3.14
C PRO A 66 -12.78 -7.94 4.23
N PRO A 67 -13.43 -7.89 5.41
CA PRO A 67 -12.86 -7.22 6.57
C PRO A 67 -11.45 -7.73 6.88
N SER A 68 -10.50 -6.81 7.05
CA SER A 68 -9.08 -7.13 7.22
C SER A 68 -8.50 -6.39 8.42
N SER A 69 -7.25 -6.68 8.77
CA SER A 69 -6.46 -5.86 9.70
C SER A 69 -5.07 -5.66 9.16
N ALA A 70 -4.42 -4.56 9.54
CA ALA A 70 -3.05 -4.24 9.17
C ALA A 70 -2.20 -4.03 10.42
N GLY A 71 -0.89 -4.20 10.26
CA GLY A 71 0.15 -4.00 11.24
C GLY A 71 1.52 -3.93 10.55
N PRO A 72 2.62 -3.90 11.32
CA PRO A 72 3.96 -3.72 10.76
C PRO A 72 4.27 -4.71 9.61
N GLY A 73 4.62 -4.17 8.45
CA GLY A 73 4.92 -4.92 7.23
C GLY A 73 3.74 -5.07 6.25
N ASP A 74 2.56 -4.52 6.56
CA ASP A 74 1.41 -4.55 5.65
C ASP A 74 1.20 -3.22 4.91
N LEU A 75 0.86 -3.33 3.62
CA LEU A 75 0.24 -2.27 2.85
C LEU A 75 -1.27 -2.46 2.86
N ALA A 76 -2.03 -1.43 3.22
CA ALA A 76 -3.49 -1.50 3.25
C ALA A 76 -4.15 -0.18 2.84
N ILE A 77 -5.46 -0.24 2.59
CA ILE A 77 -6.34 0.94 2.48
C ILE A 77 -7.03 1.17 3.81
N TYR A 78 -6.99 2.41 4.31
CA TYR A 78 -7.94 2.85 5.33
C TYR A 78 -9.20 3.42 4.66
N VAL A 79 -10.26 2.61 4.63
CA VAL A 79 -11.50 2.88 3.89
C VAL A 79 -12.15 4.23 4.24
N PRO A 80 -12.21 4.67 5.52
CA PRO A 80 -12.85 5.93 5.86
C PRO A 80 -12.22 7.17 5.21
N TRP A 81 -10.92 7.13 4.88
CA TRP A 81 -10.19 8.24 4.26
C TRP A 81 -9.79 7.97 2.81
N GLY A 82 -9.75 6.70 2.40
CA GLY A 82 -9.37 6.29 1.06
C GLY A 82 -7.87 6.42 0.78
N ASP A 83 -7.04 6.45 1.82
CA ASP A 83 -5.59 6.48 1.70
C ASP A 83 -5.00 5.06 1.56
N ILE A 84 -3.75 5.02 1.08
CA ILE A 84 -2.87 3.85 1.14
C ILE A 84 -1.93 4.07 2.31
N ALA A 85 -1.77 3.06 3.16
CA ALA A 85 -0.92 3.12 4.35
C ALA A 85 0.13 2.00 4.37
N PHE A 86 1.40 2.39 4.53
CA PHE A 86 2.50 1.51 4.93
C PHE A 86 2.57 1.46 6.45
N PHE A 87 2.06 0.38 7.06
CA PHE A 87 2.17 0.18 8.49
C PHE A 87 3.56 -0.33 8.84
N TYR A 88 4.32 0.42 9.66
CA TYR A 88 5.69 0.05 10.02
C TYR A 88 5.93 -0.05 11.53
N GLU A 89 5.01 0.48 12.34
CA GLU A 89 5.04 0.38 13.80
C GLU A 89 3.66 -0.02 14.38
N GLY A 90 3.64 -0.30 15.69
CA GLY A 90 2.40 -0.63 16.41
C GLY A 90 2.00 -2.12 16.38
N THR A 91 0.73 -2.41 16.63
CA THR A 91 0.22 -3.79 16.76
C THR A 91 -0.95 -4.05 15.83
N ARG A 92 -0.97 -5.22 15.19
CA ARG A 92 -2.11 -5.66 14.38
C ARG A 92 -3.38 -5.78 15.25
N GLY A 93 -4.42 -5.06 14.85
CA GLY A 93 -5.73 -5.10 15.49
C GLY A 93 -6.60 -6.30 15.07
N ALA A 94 -7.83 -6.32 15.59
CA ALA A 94 -8.86 -7.24 15.10
C ALA A 94 -9.32 -6.82 13.68
N PRO A 95 -9.69 -7.77 12.81
CA PRO A 95 -10.21 -7.44 11.48
C PRO A 95 -11.45 -6.54 11.53
N SER A 96 -11.51 -5.54 10.64
CA SER A 96 -12.63 -4.62 10.49
C SER A 96 -12.90 -4.31 9.01
N ALA A 97 -14.08 -3.78 8.71
CA ALA A 97 -14.42 -3.34 7.35
C ALA A 97 -13.75 -2.00 6.96
N ASP A 98 -13.09 -1.33 7.92
CA ASP A 98 -12.40 -0.06 7.69
C ASP A 98 -10.99 -0.27 7.12
N ILE A 99 -10.50 -1.50 7.09
CA ILE A 99 -9.18 -1.85 6.56
C ILE A 99 -9.35 -2.88 5.44
N VAL A 100 -8.69 -2.62 4.32
CA VAL A 100 -8.54 -3.59 3.22
C VAL A 100 -7.07 -3.85 3.00
N HIS A 101 -6.64 -5.09 3.25
CA HIS A 101 -5.26 -5.51 3.03
C HIS A 101 -4.95 -5.56 1.52
N LEU A 102 -3.75 -5.13 1.14
CA LEU A 102 -3.30 -5.13 -0.26
C LEU A 102 -2.11 -6.06 -0.47
N GLY A 103 -1.17 -6.08 0.47
CA GLY A 103 0.07 -6.83 0.32
C GLY A 103 1.03 -6.64 1.48
N VAL A 104 2.18 -7.31 1.37
CA VAL A 104 3.24 -7.28 2.39
C VAL A 104 4.52 -6.67 1.83
N PHE A 105 5.26 -5.98 2.69
CA PHE A 105 6.55 -5.39 2.36
C PHE A 105 7.58 -5.68 3.46
N ALA A 106 8.86 -5.57 3.08
CA ALA A 106 9.97 -5.57 4.00
C ALA A 106 10.87 -4.38 3.68
N ALA A 107 10.89 -3.39 4.56
CA ALA A 107 11.65 -2.16 4.40
C ALA A 107 12.36 -1.78 5.70
N THR A 108 13.51 -1.12 5.58
CA THR A 108 14.15 -0.44 6.70
C THR A 108 13.45 0.88 6.99
N LEU A 109 13.72 1.46 8.17
CA LEU A 109 13.20 2.78 8.51
C LEU A 109 13.71 3.85 7.52
N ASP A 110 14.99 3.81 7.15
CA ASP A 110 15.56 4.71 6.13
C ASP A 110 14.83 4.63 4.77
N GLN A 111 14.39 3.43 4.34
CA GLN A 111 13.61 3.28 3.11
C GLN A 111 12.22 3.90 3.24
N LEU A 112 11.59 3.78 4.42
CA LEU A 112 10.27 4.34 4.69
C LEU A 112 10.31 5.86 4.82
N GLU A 113 11.32 6.41 5.49
CA GLU A 113 11.55 7.86 5.60
C GLU A 113 11.79 8.49 4.21
N ALA A 114 12.49 7.77 3.32
CA ALA A 114 12.74 8.24 1.96
C ALA A 114 11.45 8.45 1.13
N LEU A 115 10.32 7.82 1.50
CA LEU A 115 9.04 8.06 0.83
C LEU A 115 8.55 9.51 0.99
N GLU A 116 8.98 10.21 2.04
CA GLU A 116 8.59 11.58 2.35
C GLU A 116 9.45 12.64 1.62
N ASP A 117 10.54 12.22 0.97
CA ASP A 117 11.49 13.11 0.30
C ASP A 117 10.96 13.71 -1.02
N GLY A 118 9.73 13.39 -1.42
CA GLY A 118 9.08 13.94 -2.60
C GLY A 118 8.11 12.96 -3.25
N GLU A 119 7.98 13.09 -4.57
CA GLU A 119 7.11 12.23 -5.37
C GLU A 119 7.62 10.78 -5.40
N VAL A 120 6.75 9.84 -5.01
CA VAL A 120 6.99 8.40 -5.08
C VAL A 120 6.31 7.85 -6.32
N THR A 121 7.08 7.21 -7.20
CA THR A 121 6.53 6.50 -8.36
C THR A 121 6.17 5.08 -7.98
N VAL A 122 4.95 4.65 -8.29
CA VAL A 122 4.45 3.30 -8.03
C VAL A 122 4.22 2.59 -9.37
N ALA A 123 4.81 1.42 -9.56
CA ALA A 123 4.69 0.64 -10.78
C ALA A 123 4.77 -0.88 -10.53
N VAL A 124 4.20 -1.68 -11.42
CA VAL A 124 4.42 -3.15 -11.42
C VAL A 124 5.85 -3.46 -11.83
N VAL A 125 6.48 -4.44 -11.17
CA VAL A 125 7.79 -4.96 -11.55
C VAL A 125 7.60 -6.11 -12.56
N GLU A 126 8.27 -6.01 -13.71
CA GLU A 126 8.31 -7.06 -14.75
C GLU A 126 9.35 -8.15 -14.46
#